data_AF-A0A7J6UKG3-F1
#
_entry.id   AF-A0A7J6UKG3-F1
#
_cell.length_a   1.000
_cell.length_b   1.000
_cell.length_c   1.000
_cell.angle_alpha   90.00
_cell.angle_beta   90.00
_cell.angle_gamma   90.00
#
_symmetry.space_group_name_H-M   'P 1'
#
loop_
_entity.id
_entity.type
_entity.pdbx_description
1 polymer ?
#
loop_
_entity_poly.entity_id
_entity_poly.type
_entity_poly.pdbx_seq_one_letter_code
_entity_poly.pdbx_strand_id
1 'polypeptide(L)'
;HLAITYASYEVADFATGIWALVGFLLWLVTPDKTRFLSKYAQLLGFAYLLRALIVPWTVLPVPTSITQIPMCYKKPEGALFGDIITAVYCNDMMYSGHAAFISLPCLIAIAFVVYGPVRRKILATCVLLVAVVPSVAVVVISRAHYTMDILVSLLVTVSLTLLNIPAWKLLFNYGNNPKESARDVSALLDECNDCLEQQVDLETTGLLADMPSPDWAAVEKKISILSDKLLQQQKQS
;
A
#
# COMPACT_ATOMS: atom_id res chain seq x y z
N HIS A 1 -5.72 15.23 -32.07
CA HIS A 1 -4.92 14.63 -30.98
C HIS A 1 -5.11 15.34 -29.64
N LEU A 2 -4.89 16.66 -29.50
CA LEU A 2 -5.11 17.37 -28.23
C LEU A 2 -6.51 17.09 -27.60
N ALA A 3 -7.59 17.22 -28.36
CA ALA A 3 -8.95 17.00 -27.84
C ALA A 3 -9.20 15.58 -27.30
N ILE A 4 -8.52 14.57 -27.85
CA ILE A 4 -8.62 13.17 -27.38
C ILE A 4 -7.87 13.01 -26.06
N THR A 5 -6.72 13.68 -25.91
CA THR A 5 -5.91 13.66 -24.69
C THR A 5 -6.59 14.40 -23.53
N TYR A 6 -7.27 15.51 -23.78
CA TYR A 6 -8.05 16.19 -22.74
C TYR A 6 -9.23 15.33 -22.26
N ALA A 7 -9.97 14.72 -23.19
CA ALA A 7 -11.07 13.83 -22.85
C ALA A 7 -10.61 12.62 -22.02
N SER A 8 -9.39 12.11 -22.22
CA SER A 8 -8.88 10.98 -21.44
C SER A 8 -8.62 11.29 -19.96
N TYR A 9 -8.09 12.47 -19.64
CA TYR A 9 -7.81 12.83 -18.25
C TYR A 9 -9.10 13.07 -17.46
N GLU A 10 -10.08 13.75 -18.06
CA GLU A 10 -11.38 13.99 -17.43
C GLU A 10 -12.10 12.68 -17.05
N VAL A 11 -12.00 11.67 -17.90
CA VAL A 11 -12.63 10.37 -17.64
C VAL A 11 -11.91 9.63 -16.50
N ALA A 12 -10.57 9.67 -16.44
CA ALA A 12 -9.80 9.06 -15.36
C ALA A 12 -10.06 9.77 -14.01
N ASP A 13 -10.17 11.10 -14.02
CA ASP A 13 -10.50 11.90 -12.85
C ASP A 13 -11.93 11.62 -12.37
N PHE A 14 -12.88 11.48 -13.29
CA PHE A 14 -14.25 11.10 -12.97
C PHE A 14 -14.33 9.71 -12.33
N ALA A 15 -13.62 8.72 -12.89
CA ALA A 15 -13.53 7.38 -12.30
C ALA A 15 -12.91 7.43 -10.89
N THR A 16 -11.87 8.25 -10.71
CA THR A 16 -11.24 8.46 -9.40
C THR A 16 -12.21 9.08 -8.40
N GLY A 17 -13.03 10.05 -8.84
CA GLY A 17 -14.09 10.65 -8.02
C GLY A 17 -15.16 9.65 -7.57
N ILE A 18 -15.55 8.72 -8.44
CA ILE A 18 -16.48 7.63 -8.08
C ILE A 18 -15.87 6.75 -6.98
N TRP A 19 -14.61 6.36 -7.11
CA TRP A 19 -13.95 5.51 -6.12
C TRP A 19 -13.64 6.24 -4.81
N ALA A 20 -13.39 7.55 -4.86
CA ALA A 20 -13.33 8.40 -3.68
C ALA A 20 -14.68 8.40 -2.92
N LEU A 21 -15.79 8.50 -3.65
CA LEU A 21 -17.13 8.41 -3.08
C LEU A 21 -17.38 7.03 -2.46
N VAL A 22 -16.96 5.94 -3.10
CA VAL A 22 -17.03 4.58 -2.51
C VAL A 22 -16.24 4.50 -1.21
N GLY A 23 -15.00 5.03 -1.18
CA GLY A 23 -14.19 5.11 0.03
C GLY A 23 -14.87 5.91 1.15
N PHE A 24 -15.51 7.03 0.80
CA PHE A 24 -16.30 7.84 1.73
C PHE A 24 -17.52 7.08 2.27
N LEU A 25 -18.25 6.36 1.43
CA LEU A 25 -19.39 5.54 1.86
C LEU A 25 -18.95 4.40 2.79
N LEU A 26 -17.83 3.75 2.50
CA LEU A 26 -17.25 2.75 3.40
C LEU A 26 -16.90 3.33 4.77
N TRP A 27 -16.30 4.53 4.78
CA TRP A 27 -16.01 5.24 6.03
C TRP A 27 -17.27 5.52 6.86
N LEU A 28 -18.37 5.92 6.22
CA LEU A 28 -19.65 6.17 6.90
C LEU A 28 -20.28 4.90 7.52
N VAL A 29 -20.13 3.75 6.83
CA VAL A 29 -20.72 2.47 7.26
C VAL A 29 -19.85 1.76 8.30
N THR A 30 -18.55 2.07 8.35
CA THR A 30 -17.62 1.40 9.28
C THR A 30 -17.92 1.82 10.73
N PRO A 31 -17.99 0.87 11.70
CA PRO A 31 -18.28 1.20 13.09
C PRO A 31 -17.24 2.14 13.72
N ASP A 32 -15.96 1.91 13.43
CA ASP A 32 -14.83 2.68 13.97
C ASP A 32 -14.25 3.64 12.91
N LYS A 33 -14.84 4.83 12.85
CA LYS A 33 -14.53 5.87 11.86
C LYS A 33 -13.09 6.38 11.94
N THR A 34 -12.54 6.51 13.14
CA THR A 34 -11.19 7.09 13.34
C THR A 34 -10.12 6.08 12.95
N ARG A 35 -10.29 4.80 13.31
CA ARG A 35 -9.38 3.73 12.89
C ARG A 35 -9.45 3.47 11.39
N PHE A 36 -10.65 3.50 10.80
CA PHE A 36 -10.78 3.40 9.34
C PHE A 36 -10.03 4.53 8.65
N LEU A 37 -10.30 5.78 9.05
CA LEU A 37 -9.69 6.95 8.41
C LEU A 37 -8.16 6.96 8.59
N SER A 38 -7.67 6.60 9.78
CA SER A 38 -6.23 6.48 10.06
C SER A 38 -5.58 5.42 9.16
N LYS A 39 -6.18 4.24 9.02
CA LYS A 39 -5.64 3.17 8.15
C LYS A 39 -5.74 3.50 6.67
N TYR A 40 -6.84 4.10 6.24
CA TYR A 40 -7.01 4.57 4.88
C TYR A 40 -5.96 5.62 4.52
N ALA A 41 -5.77 6.62 5.38
CA ALA A 41 -4.74 7.65 5.20
C ALA A 41 -3.32 7.07 5.24
N GLN A 42 -3.06 6.08 6.10
CA GLN A 42 -1.77 5.38 6.16
C GLN A 42 -1.45 4.67 4.83
N LEU A 43 -2.39 3.91 4.28
CA LEU A 43 -2.19 3.18 3.02
C LEU A 43 -2.08 4.10 1.82
N LEU A 44 -2.93 5.11 1.76
CA LEU A 44 -2.86 6.14 0.72
C LEU A 44 -1.52 6.88 0.80
N GLY A 45 -1.12 7.29 2.01
CA GLY A 45 0.17 7.92 2.27
C GLY A 45 1.36 7.06 1.82
N PHE A 46 1.36 5.76 2.14
CA PHE A 46 2.40 4.84 1.68
C PHE A 46 2.42 4.66 0.16
N ALA A 47 1.26 4.55 -0.49
CA ALA A 47 1.17 4.45 -1.94
C ALA A 47 1.75 5.71 -2.63
N TYR A 48 1.42 6.90 -2.14
CA TYR A 48 1.97 8.16 -2.68
C TYR A 48 3.44 8.37 -2.31
N LEU A 49 3.88 7.92 -1.14
CA LEU A 49 5.30 7.94 -0.77
C LEU A 49 6.10 7.05 -1.72
N LEU A 50 5.63 5.82 -1.98
CA LEU A 50 6.26 4.91 -2.93
C LEU A 50 6.27 5.50 -4.34
N ARG A 51 5.19 6.15 -4.78
CA ARG A 51 5.19 6.91 -6.04
C ARG A 51 6.29 7.97 -6.07
N ALA A 52 6.39 8.78 -5.01
CA ALA A 52 7.39 9.84 -4.91
C ALA A 52 8.83 9.30 -4.91
N LEU A 53 9.05 8.07 -4.44
CA LEU A 53 10.33 7.38 -4.51
C LEU A 53 10.59 6.75 -5.89
N ILE A 54 9.58 6.15 -6.52
CA ILE A 54 9.73 5.45 -7.81
C ILE A 54 9.91 6.43 -8.95
N VAL A 55 9.17 7.54 -8.97
CA VAL A 55 9.17 8.50 -10.09
C VAL A 55 10.58 9.05 -10.38
N PRO A 56 11.35 9.58 -9.41
CA PRO A 56 12.70 10.07 -9.69
C PRO A 56 13.67 9.01 -10.22
N TRP A 57 13.46 7.74 -9.85
CA TRP A 57 14.32 6.61 -10.23
C TRP A 57 13.95 6.01 -11.60
N THR A 58 12.71 6.20 -12.04
CA THR A 58 12.17 5.58 -13.26
C THR A 58 11.92 6.58 -14.38
N VAL A 59 12.13 7.87 -14.13
CA VAL A 59 12.13 8.89 -15.17
C VAL A 59 13.31 8.64 -16.12
N LEU A 60 13.02 8.01 -17.25
CA LEU A 60 13.95 7.90 -18.36
C LEU A 60 14.09 9.26 -19.05
N PRO A 61 15.30 9.68 -19.46
CA PRO A 61 15.47 10.88 -20.26
C PRO A 61 14.74 10.69 -21.59
N VAL A 62 13.68 11.48 -21.81
CA VAL A 62 12.94 11.43 -23.08
C VAL A 62 13.84 11.95 -24.20
N PRO A 63 14.00 11.23 -25.32
CA PRO A 63 14.77 11.71 -26.45
C PRO A 63 14.14 13.01 -26.98
N THR A 64 14.99 14.01 -27.23
CA THR A 64 14.64 15.38 -27.61
C THR A 64 13.82 15.49 -28.90
N SER A 65 13.73 14.42 -29.69
CA SER A 65 12.91 14.34 -30.90
C SER A 65 11.41 14.14 -30.63
N ILE A 66 11.03 13.64 -29.44
CA ILE A 66 9.64 13.32 -29.08
C ILE A 66 9.00 14.43 -28.23
N THR A 67 9.79 15.31 -27.61
CA THR A 67 9.30 16.42 -26.78
C THR A 67 8.59 17.53 -27.56
N GLN A 68 8.59 17.49 -28.89
CA GLN A 68 7.94 18.50 -29.73
C GLN A 68 6.49 18.17 -30.08
N ILE A 69 6.03 16.93 -29.90
CA ILE A 69 4.65 16.51 -30.25
C ILE A 69 4.21 15.42 -29.25
N PRO A 70 3.36 15.68 -28.23
CA PRO A 70 2.48 16.84 -28.01
C PRO A 70 3.03 17.86 -26.99
N MET A 71 2.38 19.03 -26.93
CA MET A 71 2.71 20.23 -26.12
C MET A 71 2.58 20.04 -24.58
N CYS A 72 2.91 18.87 -24.02
CA CYS A 72 2.75 18.63 -22.58
C CYS A 72 4.02 18.98 -21.78
N TYR A 73 5.15 19.26 -22.44
CA TYR A 73 6.37 19.70 -21.75
C TYR A 73 6.28 21.18 -21.39
N LYS A 74 5.96 21.47 -20.14
CA LYS A 74 6.15 22.81 -19.56
C LYS A 74 7.54 22.86 -18.92
N LYS A 75 8.41 23.75 -19.40
CA LYS A 75 9.76 23.93 -18.84
C LYS A 75 9.62 24.32 -17.35
N PRO A 76 10.32 23.64 -16.42
CA PRO A 76 10.31 24.02 -15.01
C PRO A 76 10.88 25.44 -14.85
N GLU A 77 10.15 26.33 -14.20
CA GLU A 77 10.50 27.76 -14.10
C GLU A 77 11.33 28.12 -12.86
N GLY A 78 11.73 27.14 -12.04
CA GLY A 78 12.84 27.38 -11.10
C GLY A 78 12.84 26.63 -9.78
N ALA A 79 11.94 25.69 -9.55
CA ALA A 79 11.95 24.91 -8.30
C ALA A 79 12.36 23.46 -8.59
N LEU A 80 13.65 23.15 -8.48
CA LEU A 80 14.21 21.84 -8.84
C LEU A 80 13.50 20.65 -8.14
N PHE A 81 12.95 20.83 -6.94
CA PHE A 81 12.17 19.81 -6.25
C PHE A 81 10.65 19.94 -6.44
N GLY A 82 10.12 21.16 -6.48
CA GLY A 82 8.69 21.40 -6.69
C GLY A 82 8.26 20.95 -8.07
N ASP A 83 9.00 21.35 -9.10
CA ASP A 83 8.74 20.98 -10.48
C ASP A 83 9.04 19.50 -10.76
N ILE A 84 9.93 18.82 -10.02
CA ILE A 84 10.06 17.34 -10.19
C ILE A 84 8.77 16.62 -9.76
N ILE A 85 8.08 17.18 -8.76
CA ILE A 85 6.84 16.61 -8.20
C ILE A 85 5.60 17.11 -8.98
N THR A 86 5.62 18.35 -9.49
CA THR A 86 4.45 19.00 -10.12
C THR A 86 4.57 19.21 -11.63
N ALA A 87 5.75 19.09 -12.23
CA ALA A 87 5.83 19.22 -13.67
C ALA A 87 5.12 18.03 -14.30
N VAL A 88 4.19 18.37 -15.18
CA VAL A 88 3.64 17.48 -16.19
C VAL A 88 4.81 17.16 -17.12
N TYR A 89 5.72 16.31 -16.68
CA TYR A 89 6.64 15.72 -17.61
C TYR A 89 5.80 14.83 -18.52
N CYS A 90 5.98 14.97 -19.83
CA CYS A 90 5.64 13.90 -20.78
C CYS A 90 6.42 12.61 -20.50
N ASN A 91 7.18 12.54 -19.39
CA ASN A 91 7.99 11.41 -19.04
C ASN A 91 7.06 10.29 -18.58
N ASP A 92 7.36 9.12 -19.12
CA ASP A 92 6.79 7.85 -18.72
C ASP A 92 7.03 7.66 -17.21
N MET A 93 5.95 7.51 -16.44
CA MET A 93 6.03 7.34 -14.99
C MET A 93 5.62 5.91 -14.66
N MET A 94 6.55 5.05 -14.24
CA MET A 94 6.30 3.62 -13.94
C MET A 94 5.37 3.34 -12.74
N TYR A 95 4.55 4.31 -12.32
CA TYR A 95 3.57 4.17 -11.27
C TYR A 95 2.40 5.10 -11.58
N SER A 96 1.17 4.58 -11.74
CA SER A 96 -0.04 5.40 -11.96
C SER A 96 -0.75 5.74 -10.65
N GLY A 97 -1.06 7.04 -10.46
CA GLY A 97 -1.72 7.57 -9.27
C GLY A 97 -3.22 7.28 -9.28
N HIS A 98 -3.87 7.48 -10.42
CA HIS A 98 -5.27 7.11 -10.64
C HIS A 98 -5.49 5.62 -10.38
N ALA A 99 -4.61 4.76 -10.89
CA ALA A 99 -4.72 3.32 -10.64
C ALA A 99 -4.62 2.97 -9.15
N ALA A 100 -3.73 3.62 -8.39
CA ALA A 100 -3.61 3.39 -6.95
C ALA A 100 -4.87 3.89 -6.21
N PHE A 101 -5.35 5.08 -6.56
CA PHE A 101 -6.51 5.71 -5.93
C PHE A 101 -7.82 4.99 -6.24
N ILE A 102 -7.93 4.36 -7.40
CA ILE A 102 -9.07 3.52 -7.79
C ILE A 102 -9.00 2.15 -7.11
N SER A 103 -7.84 1.51 -7.15
CA SER A 103 -7.68 0.13 -6.66
C SER A 103 -7.72 0.02 -5.14
N LEU A 104 -7.23 1.02 -4.40
CA LEU A 104 -7.23 0.99 -2.93
C LEU A 104 -8.65 0.92 -2.31
N PRO A 105 -9.58 1.86 -2.55
CA PRO A 105 -10.94 1.78 -2.03
C PRO A 105 -11.69 0.55 -2.55
N CYS A 106 -11.38 0.08 -3.77
CA CYS A 106 -11.88 -1.19 -4.28
C CYS A 106 -11.47 -2.37 -3.40
N LEU A 107 -10.18 -2.53 -3.12
CA LEU A 107 -9.67 -3.64 -2.32
C LEU A 107 -10.20 -3.58 -0.88
N ILE A 108 -10.36 -2.38 -0.34
CA ILE A 108 -10.99 -2.16 0.97
C ILE A 108 -12.49 -2.53 0.91
N ALA A 109 -13.20 -2.20 -0.17
CA ALA A 109 -14.59 -2.62 -0.36
C ALA A 109 -14.72 -4.15 -0.41
N ILE A 110 -13.79 -4.83 -1.09
CA ILE A 110 -13.73 -6.30 -1.12
C ILE A 110 -13.47 -6.84 0.28
N ALA A 111 -12.51 -6.28 1.02
CA ALA A 111 -12.24 -6.65 2.40
C ALA A 111 -13.48 -6.45 3.30
N PHE A 112 -14.22 -5.36 3.12
CA PHE A 112 -15.48 -5.11 3.81
C PHE A 112 -16.55 -6.16 3.47
N VAL A 113 -16.67 -6.60 2.21
CA VAL A 113 -17.59 -7.67 1.81
C VAL A 113 -17.20 -9.01 2.41
N VAL A 114 -15.90 -9.33 2.46
CA VAL A 114 -15.39 -10.60 2.94
C VAL A 114 -15.48 -10.70 4.46
N TYR A 115 -15.04 -9.67 5.19
CA TYR A 115 -14.90 -9.67 6.65
C TYR A 115 -16.04 -8.95 7.38
N GLY A 116 -16.79 -8.08 6.71
CA GLY A 116 -17.90 -7.34 7.30
C GLY A 116 -19.23 -8.13 7.33
N PRO A 117 -20.30 -7.50 7.84
CA PRO A 117 -21.61 -8.14 8.08
C PRO A 117 -22.47 -8.27 6.79
N VAL A 118 -21.86 -8.46 5.62
CA VAL A 118 -22.56 -8.55 4.34
C VAL A 118 -23.15 -9.95 4.14
N ARG A 119 -24.48 -10.06 4.04
CA ARG A 119 -25.18 -11.36 3.88
C ARG A 119 -24.92 -12.03 2.53
N ARG A 120 -24.87 -11.26 1.43
CA ARG A 120 -24.71 -11.78 0.05
C ARG A 120 -23.31 -11.54 -0.49
N LYS A 121 -22.31 -12.18 0.12
CA LYS A 121 -20.89 -11.94 -0.18
C LYS A 121 -20.55 -12.15 -1.65
N ILE A 122 -20.97 -13.27 -2.26
CA ILE A 122 -20.68 -13.59 -3.67
C ILE A 122 -21.22 -12.51 -4.61
N LEU A 123 -22.49 -12.11 -4.43
CA LEU A 123 -23.11 -11.09 -5.27
C LEU A 123 -22.40 -9.74 -5.11
N ALA A 124 -22.07 -9.34 -3.88
CA ALA A 124 -21.36 -8.10 -3.62
C ALA A 124 -19.94 -8.12 -4.24
N THR A 125 -19.23 -9.24 -4.16
CA THR A 125 -17.93 -9.42 -4.83
C THR A 125 -18.07 -9.34 -6.36
N CYS A 126 -19.08 -9.98 -6.95
CA CYS A 126 -19.32 -9.90 -8.40
C CYS A 126 -19.61 -8.45 -8.84
N VAL A 127 -20.45 -7.73 -8.10
CA VAL A 127 -20.75 -6.32 -8.38
C VAL A 127 -19.50 -5.46 -8.30
N LEU A 128 -18.65 -5.69 -7.29
CA LEU A 128 -17.37 -4.98 -7.17
C LEU A 128 -16.44 -5.30 -8.34
N LEU A 129 -16.28 -6.57 -8.73
CA LEU A 129 -15.45 -6.94 -9.88
C LEU A 129 -15.95 -6.28 -11.18
N VAL A 130 -17.27 -6.26 -11.39
CA VAL A 130 -17.89 -5.59 -12.54
C VAL A 130 -17.70 -4.08 -12.51
N ALA A 131 -17.55 -3.44 -11.34
CA ALA A 131 -17.23 -2.01 -11.25
C ALA A 131 -15.74 -1.72 -11.49
N VAL A 132 -14.86 -2.62 -11.03
CA VAL A 132 -13.40 -2.42 -11.01
C VAL A 132 -12.79 -2.64 -12.37
N VAL A 133 -13.15 -3.73 -13.05
CA VAL A 133 -12.58 -4.08 -14.35
C VAL A 133 -12.78 -2.94 -15.37
N PRO A 134 -13.98 -2.36 -15.53
CA PRO A 134 -14.18 -1.20 -16.39
C PRO A 134 -13.44 0.04 -15.90
N SER A 135 -13.37 0.28 -14.58
CA SER A 135 -12.67 1.46 -14.04
C SER A 135 -11.18 1.42 -14.35
N VAL A 136 -10.53 0.27 -14.22
CA VAL A 136 -9.12 0.07 -14.60
C VAL A 136 -8.96 0.09 -16.11
N ALA A 137 -9.86 -0.56 -16.86
CA ALA A 137 -9.83 -0.57 -18.33
C ALA A 137 -9.99 0.85 -18.90
N VAL A 138 -10.80 1.69 -18.27
CA VAL A 138 -10.96 3.11 -18.63
C VAL A 138 -9.64 3.87 -18.50
N VAL A 139 -8.85 3.63 -17.44
CA VAL A 139 -7.52 4.24 -17.29
C VAL A 139 -6.57 3.77 -18.41
N VAL A 140 -6.60 2.48 -18.77
CA VAL A 140 -5.81 1.95 -19.91
C VAL A 140 -6.25 2.54 -21.24
N ILE A 141 -7.56 2.54 -21.52
CA ILE A 141 -8.16 2.99 -22.80
C ILE A 141 -7.97 4.49 -22.99
N SER A 142 -7.99 5.25 -21.89
CA SER A 142 -7.72 6.69 -21.90
C SER A 142 -6.30 7.00 -22.40
N ARG A 143 -5.38 6.03 -22.47
CA ARG A 143 -3.97 6.24 -22.82
C ARG A 143 -3.28 7.30 -21.97
N ALA A 144 -3.82 7.62 -20.79
CA ALA A 144 -3.23 8.55 -19.85
C ALA A 144 -1.98 7.96 -19.18
N HIS A 145 -1.88 6.62 -19.13
CA HIS A 145 -0.78 5.86 -18.55
C HIS A 145 -0.47 4.62 -19.41
N TYR A 146 0.77 4.15 -19.34
CA TYR A 146 1.12 2.86 -19.94
C TYR A 146 0.57 1.72 -19.09
N THR A 147 0.33 0.57 -19.73
CA THR A 147 -0.16 -0.64 -19.05
C THR A 147 0.75 -1.06 -17.90
N MET A 148 2.07 -0.84 -18.04
CA MET A 148 3.05 -1.15 -16.99
C MET A 148 2.87 -0.27 -15.75
N ASP A 149 2.60 1.03 -15.90
CA ASP A 149 2.39 1.95 -14.78
C ASP A 149 1.19 1.55 -13.93
N ILE A 150 0.13 1.09 -14.61
CA ILE A 150 -1.10 0.60 -14.01
C ILE A 150 -0.83 -0.74 -13.31
N LEU A 151 -0.11 -1.65 -13.95
CA LEU A 151 0.24 -2.95 -13.37
C LEU A 151 1.08 -2.81 -12.11
N VAL A 152 2.13 -1.97 -12.12
CA VAL A 152 2.98 -1.71 -10.96
C VAL A 152 2.15 -1.10 -9.82
N SER A 153 1.30 -0.12 -10.14
CA SER A 153 0.41 0.50 -9.17
C SER A 153 -0.57 -0.50 -8.54
N LEU A 154 -1.16 -1.39 -9.34
CA LEU A 154 -2.03 -2.47 -8.85
C LEU A 154 -1.26 -3.45 -7.95
N LEU A 155 -0.07 -3.89 -8.35
CA LEU A 155 0.75 -4.82 -7.56
C LEU A 155 1.13 -4.24 -6.20
N VAL A 156 1.53 -2.97 -6.17
CA VAL A 156 1.86 -2.26 -4.92
C VAL A 156 0.61 -2.13 -4.05
N THR A 157 -0.52 -1.71 -4.62
CA THR A 157 -1.75 -1.49 -3.84
C THR A 157 -2.34 -2.79 -3.31
N VAL A 158 -2.30 -3.86 -4.11
CA VAL A 158 -2.67 -5.22 -3.69
C VAL A 158 -1.77 -5.67 -2.55
N SER A 159 -0.45 -5.59 -2.70
CA SER A 159 0.51 -5.97 -1.66
C SER A 159 0.27 -5.21 -0.36
N LEU A 160 0.12 -3.88 -0.42
CA LEU A 160 -0.18 -3.04 0.74
C LEU A 160 -1.49 -3.45 1.43
N THR A 161 -2.52 -3.79 0.65
CA THR A 161 -3.82 -4.22 1.19
C THR A 161 -3.73 -5.60 1.84
N LEU A 162 -3.05 -6.55 1.19
CA LEU A 162 -2.86 -7.92 1.68
C LEU A 162 -2.05 -7.94 2.99
N LEU A 163 -0.98 -7.15 3.09
CA LEU A 163 -0.20 -7.00 4.32
C LEU A 163 -1.01 -6.44 5.50
N ASN A 164 -2.14 -5.78 5.22
CA ASN A 164 -3.03 -5.22 6.23
C ASN A 164 -4.31 -6.06 6.47
N ILE A 165 -4.39 -7.29 5.96
CA ILE A 165 -5.53 -8.21 6.22
C ILE A 165 -5.88 -8.33 7.71
N PRO A 166 -4.94 -8.54 8.65
CA PRO A 166 -5.28 -8.65 10.07
C PRO A 166 -5.96 -7.38 10.60
N ALA A 167 -5.52 -6.21 10.15
CA ALA A 167 -6.13 -4.94 10.52
C ALA A 167 -7.54 -4.82 9.95
N TRP A 168 -7.78 -5.27 8.71
CA TRP A 168 -9.11 -5.26 8.10
C TRP A 168 -10.08 -6.23 8.77
N LYS A 169 -9.63 -7.43 9.11
CA LYS A 169 -10.40 -8.40 9.90
C LYS A 169 -10.82 -7.75 11.21
N LEU A 170 -9.89 -7.14 11.93
CA LEU A 170 -10.18 -6.47 13.21
C LEU A 170 -11.16 -5.31 13.03
N LEU A 171 -10.97 -4.46 12.03
CA LEU A 171 -11.79 -3.27 11.79
C LEU A 171 -13.25 -3.61 11.44
N PHE A 172 -13.45 -4.64 10.60
CA PHE A 172 -14.77 -5.00 10.09
C PHE A 172 -15.49 -6.05 10.94
N ASN A 173 -14.76 -6.87 11.71
CA ASN A 173 -15.34 -7.87 12.62
C ASN A 173 -15.66 -7.29 14.02
N TYR A 174 -15.10 -6.13 14.39
CA TYR A 174 -15.32 -5.50 15.71
C TYR A 174 -16.81 -5.26 16.04
N GLY A 175 -17.67 -5.15 15.03
CA GLY A 175 -19.11 -4.90 15.20
C GLY A 175 -19.96 -6.13 15.52
N ASN A 176 -19.44 -7.35 15.36
CA ASN A 176 -20.28 -8.57 15.44
C ASN A 176 -20.27 -9.22 16.84
N ASN A 177 -19.18 -9.13 17.62
CA ASN A 177 -19.12 -9.54 19.03
C ASN A 177 -17.81 -9.08 19.71
N PRO A 178 -17.83 -8.13 20.67
CA PRO A 178 -16.60 -7.66 21.33
C PRO A 178 -15.88 -8.76 22.13
N LYS A 179 -16.59 -9.80 22.59
CA LYS A 179 -16.00 -10.97 23.28
C LYS A 179 -15.29 -11.94 22.32
N GLU A 180 -15.75 -12.07 21.08
CA GLU A 180 -15.04 -12.83 20.05
C GLU A 180 -13.84 -12.06 19.51
N SER A 181 -13.93 -10.73 19.40
CA SER A 181 -12.82 -9.92 18.89
C SER A 181 -11.54 -10.02 19.74
N ALA A 182 -11.64 -10.16 21.07
CA ALA A 182 -10.46 -10.36 21.93
C ALA A 182 -9.81 -11.74 21.69
N ARG A 183 -10.62 -12.76 21.39
CA ARG A 183 -10.17 -14.11 21.04
C ARG A 183 -9.58 -14.19 19.63
N ASP A 184 -10.13 -13.41 18.70
CA ASP A 184 -9.59 -13.27 17.33
C ASP A 184 -8.22 -12.59 17.33
N VAL A 185 -8.01 -11.58 18.19
CA VAL A 185 -6.70 -10.93 18.32
C VAL A 185 -5.64 -11.90 18.83
N SER A 186 -5.96 -12.70 19.87
CA SER A 186 -5.02 -13.72 20.34
C SER A 186 -4.76 -14.78 19.27
N ALA A 187 -5.78 -15.25 18.57
CA ALA A 187 -5.61 -16.24 17.50
C ALA A 187 -4.78 -15.72 16.31
N LEU A 188 -4.93 -14.44 15.95
CA LEU A 188 -4.11 -13.81 14.91
C LEU A 188 -2.65 -13.60 15.36
N LEU A 189 -2.43 -13.32 16.64
CA LEU A 189 -1.08 -13.24 17.22
C LEU A 189 -0.41 -14.61 17.22
N ASP A 190 -1.15 -15.66 17.55
CA ASP A 190 -0.65 -17.04 17.52
C ASP A 190 -0.30 -17.47 16.08
N GLU A 191 -1.19 -17.21 15.10
CA GLU A 191 -0.92 -17.50 13.67
C GLU A 191 0.30 -16.73 13.13
N CYS A 192 0.49 -15.49 13.57
CA CYS A 192 1.65 -14.68 13.19
C CYS A 192 2.95 -15.20 13.83
N ASN A 193 2.90 -15.66 15.08
CA ASN A 193 4.03 -16.28 15.75
C ASN A 193 4.44 -17.60 15.10
N ASP A 194 3.48 -18.47 14.73
CA ASP A 194 3.75 -19.74 14.04
C ASP A 194 4.45 -19.50 12.70
N CYS A 195 4.02 -18.48 11.94
CA CYS A 195 4.65 -18.10 10.68
C CYS A 195 6.08 -17.56 10.86
N LEU A 196 6.32 -16.81 11.93
CA LEU A 196 7.65 -16.29 12.30
C LEU A 196 8.59 -17.42 12.69
N GLU A 197 8.11 -18.37 13.49
CA GLU A 197 8.89 -19.53 13.94
C GLU A 197 9.28 -20.42 12.75
N GLN A 198 8.35 -20.66 11.82
CA GLN A 198 8.62 -21.43 10.61
C GLN A 198 9.62 -20.77 9.65
N GLN A 199 9.69 -19.43 9.64
CA GLN A 199 10.62 -18.67 8.80
C GLN A 199 12.04 -18.63 9.40
N VAL A 200 12.15 -18.62 10.73
CA VAL A 200 13.43 -18.75 11.45
C VAL A 200 14.09 -20.11 11.16
N ASP A 201 13.32 -21.19 11.10
CA ASP A 201 13.84 -22.53 10.82
C ASP A 201 14.38 -22.68 9.38
N LEU A 202 13.83 -21.92 8.41
CA LEU A 202 14.27 -22.00 7.00
C LEU A 202 15.56 -21.20 6.71
N GLU A 203 15.79 -20.06 7.38
CA GLU A 203 17.03 -19.30 7.21
C GLU A 203 18.18 -19.83 8.08
N THR A 204 17.88 -20.42 9.25
CA THR A 204 18.93 -20.95 10.14
C THR A 204 19.49 -22.30 9.68
N THR A 205 18.72 -23.15 9.00
CA THR A 205 19.21 -24.48 8.57
C THR A 205 20.17 -24.44 7.38
N GLY A 206 20.17 -23.37 6.57
CA GLY A 206 21.08 -23.24 5.41
C GLY A 206 22.37 -22.45 5.67
N LEU A 207 22.35 -21.48 6.59
CA LEU A 207 23.47 -20.55 6.78
C LEU A 207 24.27 -20.77 8.09
N LEU A 208 23.74 -21.54 9.05
CA LEU A 208 24.42 -21.84 10.32
C LEU A 208 25.01 -23.25 10.40
N ALA A 209 24.86 -24.08 9.37
CA ALA A 209 25.40 -25.44 9.37
C ALA A 209 26.93 -25.52 9.47
N ASP A 210 27.65 -24.40 9.32
CA ASP A 210 29.11 -24.33 9.38
C ASP A 210 29.65 -23.27 10.36
N MET A 211 28.79 -22.65 11.17
CA MET A 211 29.26 -21.77 12.24
C MET A 211 29.51 -22.57 13.52
N PRO A 212 30.71 -22.52 14.13
CA PRO A 212 30.96 -23.16 15.41
C PRO A 212 29.94 -22.64 16.42
N SER A 213 29.29 -23.55 17.15
CA SER A 213 28.29 -23.21 18.14
C SER A 213 28.79 -22.05 19.00
N PRO A 214 28.12 -20.89 19.02
CA PRO A 214 28.56 -19.77 19.82
C PRO A 214 28.65 -20.23 21.28
N ASP A 215 29.76 -19.90 21.94
CA ASP A 215 29.98 -20.18 23.35
C ASP A 215 29.01 -19.32 24.18
N TRP A 216 27.78 -19.81 24.32
CA TRP A 216 26.70 -19.12 25.01
C TRP A 216 27.08 -18.77 26.45
N ALA A 217 27.96 -19.56 27.09
CA ALA A 217 28.48 -19.26 28.41
C ALA A 217 29.36 -17.99 28.41
N ALA A 218 30.15 -17.76 27.36
CA ALA A 218 30.92 -16.53 27.20
C ALA A 218 30.02 -15.31 26.91
N VAL A 219 28.91 -15.50 26.19
CA VAL A 219 27.93 -14.45 25.91
C VAL A 219 27.16 -14.07 27.16
N GLU A 220 26.63 -15.03 27.91
CA GLU A 220 25.94 -14.80 29.19
C GLU A 220 26.84 -14.06 30.19
N LYS A 221 28.12 -14.46 30.27
CA LYS A 221 29.10 -13.80 31.14
C LYS A 221 29.37 -12.35 30.71
N LYS A 222 29.37 -12.03 29.42
CA LYS A 222 29.50 -10.65 28.95
C LYS A 222 28.26 -9.81 29.26
N ILE A 223 27.06 -10.40 29.12
CA ILE A 223 25.79 -9.73 29.42
C ILE A 223 25.70 -9.42 30.92
N SER A 224 26.07 -10.35 31.81
CA SER A 224 26.07 -10.09 33.25
C SER A 224 27.04 -8.96 33.64
N ILE A 225 28.25 -8.95 33.10
CA ILE A 225 29.23 -7.88 33.33
C ILE A 225 28.72 -6.52 32.83
N LEU A 226 28.03 -6.48 31.68
CA LEU A 226 27.46 -5.24 31.13
C LEU A 226 26.29 -4.74 31.98
N SER A 227 25.43 -5.65 32.45
CA SER A 227 24.31 -5.33 33.35
C SER A 227 24.82 -4.72 34.66
N ASP A 228 25.84 -5.32 35.27
CA ASP A 228 26.44 -4.82 36.52
C ASP A 228 27.07 -3.44 36.33
N LYS A 229 27.73 -3.19 35.19
CA LYS A 229 28.30 -1.88 34.86
C LYS A 229 27.23 -0.80 34.69
N LEU A 230 26.11 -1.12 34.04
CA LEU A 230 24.99 -0.20 33.88
C LEU A 230 24.34 0.15 35.23
N LEU A 231 24.17 -0.85 36.11
CA LEU A 231 23.67 -0.66 37.47
C LEU A 231 24.61 0.20 38.32
N GLN A 232 25.92 0.07 38.15
CA GLN A 232 26.90 0.92 38.84
C GLN A 232 26.89 2.37 38.32
N GLN A 233 26.75 2.57 37.00
CA GLN A 233 26.62 3.91 36.43
C GLN A 233 25.36 4.63 36.92
N GLN A 234 24.23 3.93 37.03
CA GLN A 234 22.99 4.51 37.57
C GLN A 234 23.08 4.89 39.05
N LYS A 235 23.95 4.27 39.84
CA LYS A 235 24.16 4.64 41.26
C LYS A 235 25.09 5.83 41.44
N GLN A 236 25.83 6.23 40.40
CA GLN A 236 26.78 7.34 40.42
C GLN A 236 26.22 8.62 39.81
N SER A 237 25.07 8.55 39.12
CA SER A 237 24.27 9.69 38.66
C SER A 237 23.20 10.08 39.67
#